data_AF-A0A0K0EJD4-F1
#
_entry.id   AF-A0A0K0EJD4-F1
#
_cell.length_a   1.000
_cell.length_b   1.000
_cell.length_c   1.000
_cell.angle_alpha   90.00
_cell.angle_beta   90.00
_cell.angle_gamma   90.00
#
_symmetry.space_group_name_H-M   'P 1'
#
loop_
_entity.id
_entity.type
_entity.pdbx_description
1 polymer ?
#
loop_
_entity_poly.entity_id
_entity_poly.type
_entity_poly.pdbx_seq_one_letter_code
_entity_poly.pdbx_strand_id
1 'polypeptide(L)'
;MTTNSKLLISLIILLNVPNIFSNASYAIISRLTYDTGHLLGSEDLKIKRKGLISIEDINCPTNIGRNLEIKLQKNNLEYRGAFLETLSNNTKYNEVCRFYNESMMSLLKCPKEEVQAPTAIIALLKIFCHVKKETTIKYIQCMASTEKIFLEKCQKGCSRKEVLKTGGTDNREISCIFAYCTTICLANQISECGMDNDLKDIYYYLSGTLMLLGVETALRHDVSPPQMLEVYNKIPFKCRQMMEKSVAASMGEF
;
A
#
# COMPACT_ATOMS: atom_id res chain seq x y z
N MET A 1 34.52 18.96 -50.26
CA MET A 1 35.02 18.69 -48.91
C MET A 1 34.03 19.26 -47.89
N THR A 2 33.32 18.41 -47.13
CA THR A 2 32.54 18.66 -45.87
C THR A 2 31.29 17.78 -45.70
N THR A 3 30.98 16.86 -46.64
CA THR A 3 29.82 15.96 -46.56
C THR A 3 29.87 14.92 -45.42
N ASN A 4 31.02 14.70 -44.78
CA ASN A 4 31.15 13.71 -43.70
C ASN A 4 30.73 14.22 -42.30
N SER A 5 30.43 15.51 -42.12
CA SER A 5 30.11 16.06 -40.79
C SER A 5 28.66 15.77 -40.34
N LYS A 6 27.69 15.77 -41.27
CA LYS A 6 26.27 15.58 -40.91
C LYS A 6 25.94 14.13 -40.53
N LEU A 7 26.56 13.16 -41.19
CA LEU A 7 26.39 11.73 -40.89
C LEU A 7 26.88 11.36 -39.49
N LEU A 8 27.97 11.99 -39.02
CA LEU A 8 28.51 11.72 -37.68
C LEU A 8 27.58 12.23 -36.57
N ILE A 9 26.97 13.42 -36.75
CA ILE A 9 26.05 14.00 -35.77
C ILE A 9 24.75 13.18 -35.70
N SER A 10 24.23 12.72 -36.84
CA SER A 10 23.08 11.82 -36.87
C SER A 10 23.36 10.48 -36.19
N LEU A 11 24.57 9.94 -36.33
CA LEU A 11 24.98 8.70 -35.66
C LEU A 11 25.11 8.90 -34.14
N ILE A 12 25.62 10.05 -33.68
CA ILE A 12 25.74 10.37 -32.25
C ILE A 12 24.36 10.57 -31.60
N ILE A 13 23.40 11.16 -32.33
CA ILE A 13 22.01 11.27 -31.87
C ILE A 13 21.35 9.89 -31.83
N LEU A 14 21.58 9.04 -32.83
CA LEU A 14 21.07 7.66 -32.87
C LEU A 14 21.74 6.71 -31.87
N LEU A 15 22.96 7.00 -31.41
CA LEU A 15 23.64 6.19 -30.38
C LEU A 15 23.25 6.61 -28.95
N ASN A 16 22.81 7.86 -28.75
CA ASN A 16 22.42 8.36 -27.44
C ASN A 16 20.92 8.26 -27.13
N VAL A 17 20.07 8.03 -28.14
CA VAL A 17 18.61 7.90 -27.93
C VAL A 17 18.15 6.48 -27.52
N PRO A 18 18.78 5.36 -27.93
CA PRO A 18 18.33 4.02 -27.51
C PRO A 18 18.73 3.66 -26.08
N ASN A 19 19.78 4.27 -25.54
CA ASN A 19 20.35 3.87 -24.24
C ASN A 19 19.61 4.45 -23.02
N ILE A 20 18.60 5.31 -23.22
CA ILE A 20 17.78 5.86 -22.13
C ILE A 20 16.51 5.03 -21.89
N PHE A 21 16.14 4.13 -22.81
CA PHE A 21 14.87 3.40 -22.73
C PHE A 21 14.98 1.87 -22.77
N SER A 22 16.17 1.27 -22.90
CA SER A 22 16.28 -0.17 -23.16
C SER A 22 16.67 -1.08 -21.99
N ASN A 23 16.85 -0.62 -20.74
CA ASN A 23 17.29 -1.53 -19.66
C ASN A 23 16.69 -1.29 -18.26
N ALA A 24 15.57 -0.56 -18.15
CA ALA A 24 14.82 -0.59 -16.91
C ALA A 24 13.99 -1.89 -16.85
N SER A 25 14.66 -3.01 -16.57
CA SER A 25 14.00 -4.16 -15.95
C SER A 25 13.57 -3.70 -14.56
N TYR A 26 12.37 -3.13 -14.47
CA TYR A 26 11.76 -2.82 -13.19
C TYR A 26 11.46 -4.17 -12.53
N ALA A 27 12.25 -4.52 -11.50
CA ALA A 27 11.93 -5.64 -10.65
C ALA A 27 10.48 -5.46 -10.15
N ILE A 28 9.68 -6.52 -10.23
CA ILE A 28 8.29 -6.49 -9.75
C ILE A 28 8.31 -6.17 -8.26
N ILE A 29 7.75 -5.01 -7.88
CA ILE A 29 7.65 -4.62 -6.47
C ILE A 29 6.36 -5.22 -5.92
N SER A 30 6.46 -6.37 -5.26
CA SER A 30 5.31 -7.12 -4.78
C SER A 30 4.60 -6.47 -3.59
N ARG A 31 5.31 -5.66 -2.79
CA ARG A 31 4.78 -4.96 -1.60
C ARG A 31 4.65 -3.46 -1.80
N LEU A 32 4.35 -3.04 -3.04
CA LEU A 32 4.48 -1.64 -3.50
C LEU A 32 3.88 -0.62 -2.54
N THR A 33 2.63 -0.80 -2.13
CA THR A 33 1.90 0.17 -1.30
C THR A 33 2.40 0.16 0.14
N TYR A 34 2.67 -1.01 0.71
CA TYR A 34 3.30 -1.15 2.02
C TYR A 34 4.69 -0.50 2.07
N ASP A 35 5.54 -0.79 1.10
CA ASP A 35 6.90 -0.25 1.02
C ASP A 35 6.89 1.27 0.78
N THR A 36 5.97 1.75 -0.07
CA THR A 36 5.74 3.19 -0.26
C THR A 36 5.32 3.86 1.04
N GLY A 37 4.39 3.26 1.79
CA GLY A 37 4.00 3.75 3.10
C GLY A 37 5.18 3.83 4.07
N HIS A 38 6.01 2.79 4.11
CA HIS A 38 7.20 2.76 4.95
C HIS A 38 8.19 3.87 4.60
N LEU A 39 8.42 4.11 3.30
CA LEU A 39 9.24 5.23 2.81
C LEU A 39 8.67 6.57 3.26
N LEU A 40 7.36 6.77 3.05
CA LEU A 40 6.66 8.01 3.40
C LEU A 40 6.71 8.33 4.89
N GLY A 41 6.75 7.30 5.75
CA GLY A 41 6.90 7.46 7.20
C GLY A 41 8.34 7.61 7.69
N SER A 42 9.34 7.21 6.89
CA SER A 42 10.75 7.15 7.32
C SER A 42 11.61 8.31 6.84
N GLU A 43 11.34 8.90 5.68
CA GLU A 43 12.22 9.95 5.11
C GLU A 43 12.28 11.23 5.96
N ASP A 44 11.20 11.58 6.68
CA ASP A 44 11.19 12.71 7.62
C ASP A 44 11.92 12.40 8.93
N LEU A 45 12.09 11.11 9.27
CA LEU A 45 12.76 10.67 10.48
C LEU A 45 14.29 10.75 10.35
N LYS A 46 14.86 11.95 10.15
CA LYS A 46 16.20 12.27 10.71
C LYS A 46 16.17 12.34 12.25
N ILE A 47 15.16 11.74 12.86
CA ILE A 47 14.52 12.23 14.06
C ILE A 47 14.94 11.32 15.21
N LYS A 48 15.70 11.94 16.12
CA LYS A 48 15.94 11.61 17.52
C LYS A 48 14.99 10.53 18.06
N ARG A 49 15.28 9.26 17.78
CA ARG A 49 14.69 8.13 18.47
C ARG A 49 15.12 8.26 19.92
N LYS A 50 14.26 8.86 20.74
CA LYS A 50 14.48 8.87 22.18
C LYS A 50 14.13 7.44 22.58
N GLY A 51 15.14 6.60 22.79
CA GLY A 51 15.02 5.19 23.19
C GLY A 51 14.40 5.00 24.58
N LEU A 52 13.30 5.71 24.85
CA LEU A 52 12.60 5.83 26.11
C LEU A 52 11.12 5.44 25.96
N ILE A 53 10.58 5.34 24.74
CA ILE A 53 9.21 4.85 24.54
C ILE A 53 9.32 3.36 24.27
N SER A 54 9.04 2.57 25.30
CA SER A 54 8.98 1.11 25.16
C SER A 54 7.76 0.74 24.30
N ILE A 55 7.79 -0.46 23.70
CA ILE A 55 6.63 -1.01 22.98
C ILE A 55 5.40 -1.09 23.90
N GLU A 56 5.59 -1.12 25.22
CA GLU A 56 4.52 -1.20 26.21
C GLU A 56 3.81 0.15 26.42
N ASP A 57 4.45 1.27 26.05
CA ASP A 57 3.86 2.62 26.12
C ASP A 57 2.95 2.95 24.91
N ILE A 58 2.83 2.01 23.99
CA ILE A 58 1.99 2.13 22.80
C ILE A 58 0.52 1.87 23.19
N ASN A 59 -0.39 2.70 22.68
CA ASN A 59 -1.83 2.59 22.99
C ASN A 59 -2.41 1.18 22.69
N CYS A 60 -3.48 0.82 23.39
CA CYS A 60 -4.09 -0.52 23.36
C CYS A 60 -4.40 -1.02 21.93
N PRO A 61 -5.02 -0.22 21.04
CA PRO A 61 -5.26 -0.63 19.64
C PRO A 61 -3.99 -0.97 18.87
N THR A 62 -2.91 -0.22 19.05
CA THR A 62 -1.65 -0.45 18.34
C THR A 62 -0.96 -1.72 18.82
N ASN A 63 -1.02 -2.02 20.12
CA ASN A 63 -0.56 -3.31 20.65
C ASN A 63 -1.37 -4.50 20.11
N ILE A 64 -2.69 -4.36 20.00
CA ILE A 64 -3.55 -5.37 19.37
C ILE A 64 -3.19 -5.55 17.89
N GLY A 65 -3.02 -4.46 17.14
CA GLY A 65 -2.62 -4.50 15.74
C GLY A 65 -1.27 -5.20 15.55
N ARG A 66 -0.27 -4.86 16.38
CA ARG A 66 1.04 -5.53 16.36
C ARG A 66 0.94 -7.03 16.66
N ASN A 67 0.15 -7.41 17.65
CA ASN A 67 -0.07 -8.82 17.98
C ASN A 67 -0.77 -9.58 16.85
N LEU A 68 -1.73 -8.93 16.18
CA LEU A 68 -2.39 -9.46 14.99
C LEU A 68 -1.38 -9.68 13.85
N GLU A 69 -0.51 -8.72 13.57
CA GLU A 69 0.55 -8.88 12.56
C GLU A 69 1.50 -10.03 12.89
N ILE A 70 1.91 -10.17 14.15
CA ILE A 70 2.74 -11.30 14.60
C ILE A 70 2.01 -12.64 14.39
N LYS A 71 0.70 -12.71 14.69
CA LYS A 71 -0.11 -13.91 14.44
C LYS A 71 -0.17 -14.25 12.94
N LEU A 72 -0.42 -13.27 12.08
CA LEU A 72 -0.45 -13.47 10.62
C LEU A 72 0.89 -14.00 10.10
N GLN A 73 2.00 -13.40 10.53
CA GLN A 73 3.36 -13.83 10.14
C GLN A 73 3.68 -15.24 10.61
N LYS A 74 3.38 -15.58 11.87
CA LYS A 74 3.62 -16.92 12.43
C LYS A 74 2.84 -18.02 11.69
N ASN A 75 1.75 -17.68 11.01
CA ASN A 75 0.92 -18.61 10.25
C ASN A 75 1.13 -18.50 8.72
N ASN A 76 2.19 -17.83 8.26
CA ASN A 76 2.51 -17.67 6.83
C ASN A 76 1.36 -17.05 6.00
N LEU A 77 0.67 -16.07 6.59
CA LEU A 77 -0.38 -15.29 5.96
C LEU A 77 0.23 -13.96 5.48
N GLU A 78 0.68 -13.91 4.22
CA GLU A 78 1.28 -12.72 3.63
C GLU A 78 0.20 -11.67 3.39
N TYR A 79 0.33 -10.51 4.06
CA TYR A 79 -0.60 -9.40 3.94
C TYR A 79 0.03 -8.14 3.34
N ARG A 80 1.36 -8.04 3.20
CA ARG A 80 2.02 -6.78 2.83
C ARG A 80 2.06 -6.52 1.32
N GLY A 81 1.74 -7.51 0.49
CA GLY A 81 1.82 -7.41 -0.98
C GLY A 81 0.78 -8.28 -1.68
N ALA A 82 1.01 -9.59 -1.71
CA ALA A 82 0.14 -10.57 -2.37
C ALA A 82 -1.08 -10.97 -1.52
N PHE A 83 -1.75 -9.99 -0.89
CA PHE A 83 -2.81 -10.31 0.07
C PHE A 83 -4.02 -10.96 -0.60
N LEU A 84 -4.39 -10.55 -1.83
CA LEU A 84 -5.47 -11.21 -2.56
C LEU A 84 -5.14 -12.67 -2.88
N GLU A 85 -3.88 -12.98 -3.20
CA GLU A 85 -3.41 -14.36 -3.37
C GLU A 85 -3.54 -15.15 -2.07
N THR A 86 -3.15 -14.57 -0.93
CA THR A 86 -3.36 -15.19 0.40
C THR A 86 -4.84 -15.48 0.65
N LEU A 87 -5.72 -14.51 0.39
CA LEU A 87 -7.16 -14.63 0.58
C LEU A 87 -7.85 -15.59 -0.41
N SER A 88 -7.23 -15.87 -1.56
CA SER A 88 -7.76 -16.82 -2.54
C SER A 88 -7.81 -18.25 -2.02
N ASN A 89 -6.95 -18.60 -1.05
CA ASN A 89 -7.01 -19.87 -0.36
C ASN A 89 -8.07 -19.83 0.75
N ASN A 90 -9.13 -20.62 0.62
CA ASN A 90 -10.28 -20.58 1.54
C ASN A 90 -9.90 -20.90 3.00
N THR A 91 -8.93 -21.79 3.24
CA THR A 91 -8.43 -22.10 4.59
C THR A 91 -7.71 -20.88 5.19
N LYS A 92 -6.83 -20.23 4.41
CA LYS A 92 -6.14 -19.01 4.84
C LYS A 92 -7.11 -17.86 5.06
N TYR A 93 -8.11 -17.69 4.18
CA TYR A 93 -9.15 -16.68 4.33
C TYR A 93 -9.88 -16.79 5.66
N ASN A 94 -10.36 -18.00 5.99
CA ASN A 94 -11.05 -18.27 7.24
C ASN A 94 -10.15 -18.02 8.45
N GLU A 95 -8.86 -18.35 8.34
CA GLU A 95 -7.89 -18.10 9.40
C GLU A 95 -7.62 -16.60 9.62
N VAL A 96 -7.41 -15.83 8.54
CA VAL A 96 -7.28 -14.37 8.60
C VAL A 96 -8.49 -13.76 9.31
N CYS A 97 -9.71 -14.16 8.93
CA CYS A 97 -10.92 -13.63 9.53
C CYS A 97 -11.15 -14.10 10.96
N ARG A 98 -10.69 -15.30 11.34
CA ARG A 98 -10.66 -15.73 12.75
C ARG A 98 -9.74 -14.84 13.58
N PHE A 99 -8.51 -14.59 13.13
CA PHE A 99 -7.58 -13.71 13.85
C PHE A 99 -8.07 -12.27 13.96
N TYR A 100 -8.71 -11.76 12.90
CA TYR A 100 -9.39 -10.47 12.94
C TYR A 100 -10.47 -10.44 14.03
N ASN A 101 -11.38 -11.42 14.05
CA ASN A 101 -12.47 -11.47 15.04
C ASN A 101 -11.95 -11.57 16.48
N GLU A 102 -10.92 -12.40 16.73
CA GLU A 102 -10.24 -12.46 18.04
C GLU A 102 -9.69 -11.09 18.45
N SER A 103 -9.06 -10.38 17.52
CA SER A 103 -8.45 -9.06 17.78
C SER A 103 -9.52 -7.99 18.02
N MET A 104 -10.65 -8.05 17.32
CA MET A 104 -11.80 -7.19 17.57
C MET A 104 -12.38 -7.39 18.97
N MET A 105 -12.48 -8.64 19.44
CA MET A 105 -12.91 -8.92 20.82
C MET A 105 -11.94 -8.35 21.87
N SER A 106 -10.64 -8.33 21.58
CA SER A 106 -9.65 -7.64 22.41
C SER A 106 -9.81 -6.12 22.35
N LEU A 107 -10.10 -5.56 21.17
CA LEU A 107 -10.24 -4.11 20.98
C LEU A 107 -11.41 -3.53 21.78
N LEU A 108 -12.50 -4.29 21.93
CA LEU A 108 -13.65 -3.92 22.78
C LEU A 108 -13.30 -3.77 24.28
N LYS A 109 -12.12 -4.22 24.71
CA LYS A 109 -11.61 -4.07 26.09
C LYS A 109 -10.69 -2.86 26.26
N CYS A 110 -10.33 -2.17 25.17
CA CYS A 110 -9.53 -0.95 25.26
C CYS A 110 -10.37 0.23 25.79
N PRO A 111 -9.74 1.26 26.39
CA PRO A 111 -10.41 2.51 26.73
C PRO A 111 -11.12 3.10 25.51
N LYS A 112 -12.36 3.60 25.68
CA LYS A 112 -13.21 4.06 24.56
C LYS A 112 -12.56 5.18 23.76
N GLU A 113 -11.75 5.99 24.43
CA GLU A 113 -11.01 7.12 23.88
C GLU A 113 -9.98 6.67 22.84
N GLU A 114 -9.44 5.45 22.97
CA GLU A 114 -8.43 4.90 22.05
C GLU A 114 -9.06 4.17 20.86
N VAL A 115 -10.28 3.64 21.00
CA VAL A 115 -10.94 2.79 19.99
C VAL A 115 -11.42 3.59 18.77
N GLN A 116 -11.38 4.92 18.80
CA GLN A 116 -11.87 5.77 17.71
C GLN A 116 -11.07 5.65 16.40
N ALA A 117 -9.83 5.16 16.44
CA ALA A 117 -9.02 4.94 15.26
C ALA A 117 -8.46 3.50 15.25
N PRO A 118 -9.08 2.54 14.55
CA PRO A 118 -8.50 1.21 14.42
C PRO A 118 -7.17 1.32 13.65
N THR A 119 -6.18 0.52 14.06
CA THR A 119 -4.91 0.41 13.34
C THR A 119 -5.14 0.00 11.89
N ALA A 120 -4.21 0.35 11.01
CA ALA A 120 -4.29 0.05 9.58
C ALA A 120 -4.48 -1.44 9.28
N ILE A 121 -3.88 -2.33 10.08
CA ILE A 121 -4.08 -3.79 9.93
C ILE A 121 -5.52 -4.19 10.29
N ILE A 122 -6.12 -3.60 11.33
CA ILE A 122 -7.52 -3.87 11.67
C ILE A 122 -8.44 -3.32 10.58
N ALA A 123 -8.18 -2.10 10.08
CA ALA A 123 -8.92 -1.52 8.96
C ALA A 123 -8.85 -2.40 7.70
N LEU A 124 -7.64 -2.85 7.33
CA LEU A 124 -7.40 -3.78 6.21
C LEU A 124 -8.25 -5.04 6.37
N LEU A 125 -8.12 -5.74 7.49
CA LEU A 125 -8.84 -7.00 7.68
C LEU A 125 -10.35 -6.79 7.79
N LYS A 126 -10.83 -5.68 8.36
CA LYS A 126 -12.26 -5.35 8.45
C LYS A 126 -12.90 -5.19 7.07
N ILE A 127 -12.19 -4.60 6.10
CA ILE A 127 -12.66 -4.49 4.71
C ILE A 127 -13.00 -5.88 4.16
N PHE A 128 -12.08 -6.83 4.26
CA PHE A 128 -12.25 -8.15 3.64
C PHE A 128 -13.10 -9.11 4.48
N CYS A 129 -12.95 -9.11 5.80
CA CYS A 129 -13.63 -10.07 6.67
C CYS A 129 -15.04 -9.65 7.09
N HIS A 130 -15.40 -8.38 6.92
CA HIS A 130 -16.71 -7.86 7.32
C HIS A 130 -17.38 -7.04 6.21
N VAL A 131 -16.79 -5.91 5.80
CA VAL A 131 -17.47 -4.91 4.96
C VAL A 131 -17.74 -5.42 3.54
N LYS A 132 -16.73 -6.00 2.88
CA LYS A 132 -16.79 -6.51 1.50
C LYS A 132 -16.67 -8.05 1.46
N LYS A 133 -17.10 -8.73 2.53
CA LYS A 133 -16.93 -10.18 2.69
C LYS A 133 -17.53 -10.98 1.54
N GLU A 134 -18.78 -10.69 1.19
CA GLU A 134 -19.52 -11.43 0.15
C GLU A 134 -18.89 -11.23 -1.24
N THR A 135 -18.63 -9.98 -1.63
CA THR A 135 -17.94 -9.63 -2.87
C THR A 135 -16.54 -10.27 -2.93
N THR A 136 -15.80 -10.23 -1.82
CA THR A 136 -14.47 -10.85 -1.75
C THR A 136 -14.56 -12.35 -2.00
N ILE A 137 -15.36 -13.09 -1.23
CA ILE A 137 -15.51 -14.55 -1.40
C ILE A 137 -15.92 -14.91 -2.83
N LYS A 138 -16.83 -14.13 -3.42
CA LYS A 138 -17.36 -14.40 -4.76
C LYS A 138 -16.31 -14.22 -5.86
N TYR A 139 -15.43 -13.22 -5.75
CA TYR A 139 -14.54 -12.83 -6.86
C TYR A 139 -13.04 -13.02 -6.57
N ILE A 140 -12.63 -13.49 -5.38
CA ILE A 140 -11.22 -13.50 -4.96
C ILE A 140 -10.28 -14.24 -5.92
N GLN A 141 -10.74 -15.35 -6.51
CA GLN A 141 -9.95 -16.10 -7.49
C GLN A 141 -9.63 -15.27 -8.73
N CYS A 142 -10.61 -14.51 -9.22
CA CYS A 142 -10.40 -13.57 -10.32
C CYS A 142 -9.50 -12.41 -9.88
N MET A 143 -9.79 -11.77 -8.74
CA MET A 143 -9.01 -10.62 -8.27
C MET A 143 -7.52 -10.95 -8.07
N ALA A 144 -7.21 -12.09 -7.46
CA ALA A 144 -5.84 -12.56 -7.27
C ALA A 144 -5.14 -12.88 -8.60
N SER A 145 -5.84 -13.50 -9.55
CA SER A 145 -5.29 -13.80 -10.87
C SER A 145 -5.03 -12.53 -11.68
N THR A 146 -5.95 -11.58 -11.63
CA THR A 146 -5.83 -10.27 -12.26
C THR A 146 -4.66 -9.49 -11.68
N GLU A 147 -4.51 -9.42 -10.36
CA GLU A 147 -3.35 -8.81 -9.71
C GLU A 147 -2.05 -9.42 -10.24
N LYS A 148 -1.95 -10.75 -10.23
CA LYS A 148 -0.76 -11.48 -10.70
C LYS A 148 -0.41 -11.20 -12.17
N ILE A 149 -1.41 -11.10 -13.05
CA ILE A 149 -1.21 -10.90 -14.50
C ILE A 149 -0.89 -9.44 -14.84
N PHE A 150 -1.54 -8.49 -14.15
CA PHE A 150 -1.51 -7.08 -14.53
C PHE A 150 -0.56 -6.22 -13.69
N LEU A 151 -0.07 -6.69 -12.54
CA LEU A 151 0.81 -5.91 -11.67
C LEU A 151 2.03 -5.36 -12.42
N GLU A 152 2.75 -6.23 -13.12
CA GLU A 152 3.94 -5.81 -13.89
C GLU A 152 3.59 -4.82 -15.01
N LYS A 153 2.46 -5.04 -15.71
CA LYS A 153 1.98 -4.16 -16.79
C LYS A 153 1.64 -2.78 -16.25
N CYS A 154 0.92 -2.72 -15.13
CA CYS A 154 0.57 -1.48 -14.46
C CYS A 154 1.81 -0.74 -13.96
N GLN A 155 2.75 -1.43 -13.30
CA GLN A 155 4.02 -0.84 -12.86
C GLN A 155 4.82 -0.28 -14.02
N LYS A 156 4.96 -1.00 -15.14
CA LYS A 156 5.65 -0.50 -16.35
C LYS A 156 4.95 0.72 -16.97
N GLY A 157 3.62 0.77 -16.94
CA GLY A 157 2.86 1.93 -17.41
C GLY A 157 3.08 3.16 -16.52
N CYS A 158 3.10 2.95 -15.21
CA CYS A 158 3.21 4.01 -14.21
C CYS A 158 4.64 4.51 -13.95
N SER A 159 5.67 3.74 -14.36
CA SER A 159 7.07 4.16 -14.27
C SER A 159 7.51 5.06 -15.42
N ARG A 160 6.64 5.30 -16.41
CA ARG A 160 6.89 6.22 -17.53
C ARG A 160 7.12 7.64 -17.02
N LYS A 161 8.13 8.32 -17.57
CA LYS A 161 8.54 9.66 -17.14
C LYS A 161 7.41 10.68 -17.23
N GLU A 162 6.51 10.53 -18.18
CA GLU A 162 5.34 11.39 -18.38
C GLU A 162 4.39 11.34 -17.18
N VAL A 163 4.27 10.18 -16.53
CA VAL A 163 3.46 9.99 -15.33
C VAL A 163 4.19 10.60 -14.12
N LEU A 164 5.46 10.21 -13.91
CA LEU A 164 6.21 10.60 -12.71
C LEU A 164 6.57 12.10 -12.66
N LYS A 165 6.79 12.76 -13.81
CA LYS A 165 7.09 14.20 -13.86
C LYS A 165 5.95 15.08 -13.37
N THR A 166 4.73 14.57 -13.29
CA THR A 166 3.60 15.33 -12.74
C THR A 166 3.75 15.65 -11.24
N GLY A 167 4.70 15.02 -10.54
CA GLY A 167 4.93 15.20 -9.10
C GLY A 167 6.17 15.99 -8.69
N GLY A 168 6.93 16.56 -9.62
CA GLY A 168 8.22 17.16 -9.26
C GLY A 168 9.32 16.12 -9.00
N THR A 169 10.32 16.49 -8.21
CA THR A 169 11.59 15.73 -8.07
C THR A 169 11.79 15.10 -6.69
N ASP A 170 10.82 15.24 -5.78
CA ASP A 170 10.87 14.64 -4.44
C ASP A 170 10.58 13.14 -4.53
N ASN A 171 11.44 12.31 -3.91
CA ASN A 171 11.29 10.85 -3.88
C ASN A 171 9.95 10.44 -3.28
N ARG A 172 9.43 11.17 -2.28
CA ARG A 172 8.12 10.88 -1.66
C ARG A 172 6.98 11.04 -2.65
N GLU A 173 6.99 12.16 -3.37
CA GLU A 173 5.95 12.48 -4.34
C GLU A 173 6.01 11.52 -5.52
N ILE A 174 7.21 11.20 -6.03
CA ILE A 174 7.41 10.21 -7.09
C ILE A 174 6.91 8.83 -6.65
N SER A 175 7.28 8.39 -5.44
CA SER A 175 6.87 7.09 -4.90
C SER A 175 5.36 7.02 -4.68
N CYS A 176 4.77 8.10 -4.18
CA CYS A 176 3.34 8.23 -4.03
C CYS A 176 2.60 8.13 -5.37
N ILE A 177 3.05 8.88 -6.38
CA ILE A 177 2.44 8.87 -7.72
C ILE A 177 2.56 7.49 -8.36
N PHE A 178 3.72 6.86 -8.22
CA PHE A 178 3.96 5.52 -8.76
C PHE A 178 3.02 4.48 -8.14
N ALA A 179 2.90 4.47 -6.81
CA ALA A 179 1.98 3.59 -6.09
C ALA A 179 0.52 3.87 -6.45
N TYR A 180 0.11 5.13 -6.39
CA TYR A 180 -1.26 5.55 -6.71
C TYR A 180 -1.65 5.17 -8.15
N CYS A 181 -0.79 5.45 -9.14
CA CYS A 181 -1.04 5.08 -10.52
C CYS A 181 -1.20 3.56 -10.68
N THR A 182 -0.30 2.78 -10.04
CA THR A 182 -0.35 1.32 -10.11
C THR A 182 -1.64 0.78 -9.50
N THR A 183 -2.05 1.33 -8.35
CA THR A 183 -3.31 1.02 -7.68
C THR A 183 -4.52 1.29 -8.58
N ILE A 184 -4.61 2.47 -9.19
CA ILE A 184 -5.74 2.81 -10.09
C ILE A 184 -5.78 1.89 -11.31
N CYS A 185 -4.62 1.59 -11.89
CA CYS A 185 -4.53 0.64 -13.00
C CYS A 185 -5.07 -0.74 -12.60
N LEU A 186 -4.63 -1.29 -11.47
CA LEU A 186 -5.08 -2.59 -11.00
C LEU A 186 -6.54 -2.61 -10.55
N ALA A 187 -7.03 -1.54 -9.92
CA ALA A 187 -8.44 -1.39 -9.55
C ALA A 187 -9.35 -1.46 -10.78
N ASN A 188 -8.97 -0.80 -11.88
CA ASN A 188 -9.69 -0.90 -13.14
C ASN A 188 -9.71 -2.33 -13.68
N GLN A 189 -8.57 -3.03 -13.66
CA GLN A 189 -8.52 -4.43 -14.13
C GLN A 189 -9.34 -5.37 -13.23
N ILE A 190 -9.31 -5.17 -11.92
CA ILE A 190 -10.11 -5.97 -10.96
C ILE A 190 -11.61 -5.72 -11.14
N SER A 191 -12.01 -4.52 -11.54
CA SER A 191 -13.41 -4.21 -11.85
C SER A 191 -13.98 -5.04 -13.01
N GLU A 192 -13.12 -5.65 -13.86
CA GLU A 192 -13.54 -6.53 -14.94
C GLU A 192 -13.89 -7.95 -14.45
N CYS A 193 -13.63 -8.28 -13.18
CA CYS A 193 -13.97 -9.59 -12.60
C CYS A 193 -15.48 -9.83 -12.44
N GLY A 194 -16.31 -8.79 -12.54
CA GLY A 194 -17.76 -8.89 -12.39
C GLY A 194 -18.46 -7.55 -12.52
N MET A 195 -19.78 -7.57 -12.40
CA MET A 195 -20.63 -6.36 -12.52
C MET A 195 -20.86 -5.64 -11.18
N ASP A 196 -20.24 -6.12 -10.10
CA ASP A 196 -20.42 -5.55 -8.76
C ASP A 196 -19.64 -4.23 -8.64
N ASN A 197 -20.33 -3.15 -8.28
CA ASN A 197 -19.71 -1.83 -8.11
C ASN A 197 -18.60 -1.86 -7.04
N ASP A 198 -18.73 -2.75 -6.06
CA ASP A 198 -17.75 -2.90 -4.97
C ASP A 198 -16.37 -3.35 -5.46
N LEU A 199 -16.29 -4.01 -6.62
CA LEU A 199 -15.01 -4.45 -7.20
C LEU A 199 -14.09 -3.28 -7.56
N LYS A 200 -14.66 -2.14 -7.97
CA LYS A 200 -13.87 -0.96 -8.39
C LYS A 200 -13.02 -0.41 -7.26
N ASP A 201 -13.52 -0.47 -6.02
CA ASP A 201 -12.86 0.16 -4.90
C ASP A 201 -12.06 -0.82 -4.03
N ILE A 202 -12.29 -2.14 -4.14
CA ILE A 202 -11.61 -3.14 -3.31
C ILE A 202 -10.09 -3.01 -3.37
N TYR A 203 -9.50 -2.88 -4.57
CA TYR A 203 -8.04 -2.77 -4.70
C TYR A 203 -7.52 -1.40 -4.23
N TYR A 204 -8.34 -0.36 -4.35
CA TYR A 204 -8.03 0.97 -3.84
C TYR A 204 -7.97 0.94 -2.31
N TYR A 205 -8.96 0.34 -1.65
CA TYR A 205 -9.00 0.21 -0.19
C TYR A 205 -7.90 -0.70 0.36
N LEU A 206 -7.59 -1.80 -0.34
CA LEU A 206 -6.43 -2.63 -0.06
C LEU A 206 -5.15 -1.79 -0.08
N SER A 207 -4.95 -1.04 -1.16
CA SER A 207 -3.75 -0.24 -1.37
C SER A 207 -3.58 0.85 -0.31
N GLY A 208 -4.66 1.58 0.02
CA GLY A 208 -4.59 2.64 1.03
C GLY A 208 -4.37 2.11 2.44
N THR A 209 -5.02 1.02 2.84
CA THR A 209 -4.75 0.40 4.15
C THR A 209 -3.35 -0.19 4.25
N LEU A 210 -2.82 -0.81 3.20
CA LEU A 210 -1.43 -1.30 3.16
C LEU A 210 -0.41 -0.16 3.23
N MET A 211 -0.68 0.94 2.53
CA MET A 211 0.16 2.13 2.60
C MET A 211 0.15 2.73 4.02
N LEU A 212 -1.01 2.87 4.64
CA LEU A 212 -1.10 3.34 6.02
C LEU A 212 -0.36 2.41 6.99
N LEU A 213 -0.46 1.10 6.78
CA LEU A 213 0.25 0.10 7.59
C LEU A 213 1.78 0.20 7.44
N GLY A 214 2.27 0.53 6.25
CA GLY A 214 3.67 0.86 6.01
C GLY A 214 4.12 2.09 6.81
N VAL A 215 3.31 3.16 6.78
CA VAL A 215 3.54 4.40 7.55
C VAL A 215 3.57 4.10 9.05
N GLU A 216 2.56 3.42 9.58
CA GLU A 216 2.52 3.00 10.98
C GLU A 216 3.76 2.19 11.35
N THR A 217 4.16 1.22 10.51
CA THR A 217 5.33 0.39 10.79
C THR A 217 6.61 1.23 10.90
N ALA A 218 6.78 2.25 10.05
CA ALA A 218 7.93 3.16 10.10
C ALA A 218 7.93 4.03 11.38
N LEU A 219 6.75 4.39 11.89
CA LEU A 219 6.57 5.33 13.00
C LEU A 219 6.45 4.68 14.39
N ARG A 220 6.24 3.37 14.48
CA ARG A 220 5.91 2.68 15.75
C ARG A 220 7.00 2.69 16.83
N HIS A 221 8.25 3.01 16.50
CA HIS A 221 9.38 2.92 17.44
C HIS A 221 9.98 4.29 17.71
N ASP A 222 9.97 4.70 18.97
CA ASP A 222 10.63 5.92 19.48
C ASP A 222 10.19 7.24 18.82
N VAL A 223 8.96 7.29 18.29
CA VAL A 223 8.35 8.51 17.72
C VAL A 223 7.22 8.96 18.64
N SER A 224 7.19 10.25 19.00
CA SER A 224 6.09 10.79 19.82
C SER A 224 4.82 11.02 18.99
N PRO A 225 3.61 10.99 19.57
CA PRO A 225 2.37 11.25 18.83
C PRO A 225 2.37 12.57 18.03
N PRO A 226 2.90 13.71 18.54
CA PRO A 226 3.04 14.94 17.75
C PRO A 226 3.92 14.77 16.50
N GLN A 227 5.02 14.01 16.60
CA GLN A 227 5.89 13.73 15.46
C GLN A 227 5.20 12.82 14.44
N MET A 228 4.43 11.82 14.90
CA MET A 228 3.64 10.99 13.99
C MET A 228 2.64 11.83 13.19
N LEU A 229 1.96 12.77 13.84
CA LEU A 229 1.01 13.69 13.19
C LEU A 229 1.73 14.63 12.21
N GLU A 230 2.91 15.13 12.57
CA GLU A 230 3.73 15.96 11.67
C GLU A 230 4.13 15.20 10.40
N VAL A 231 4.63 13.96 10.55
CA VAL A 231 5.01 13.12 9.40
C VAL A 231 3.79 12.82 8.53
N TYR A 232 2.66 12.45 9.15
CA TYR A 232 1.41 12.17 8.44
C TYR A 232 0.93 13.39 7.61
N ASN A 233 1.02 14.60 8.17
CA ASN A 233 0.63 15.83 7.48
C ASN A 233 1.55 16.21 6.31
N LYS A 234 2.78 15.67 6.28
CA LYS A 234 3.73 15.85 5.17
C LYS A 234 3.60 14.80 4.07
N ILE A 235 2.77 13.77 4.26
CA ILE A 235 2.53 12.77 3.23
C ILE A 235 1.86 13.44 2.01
N PRO A 236 2.34 13.18 0.78
CA PRO A 236 1.70 13.60 -0.47
C PRO A 236 0.19 13.43 -0.44
N PHE A 237 -0.51 14.50 -0.85
CA PHE A 237 -1.96 14.62 -0.69
C PHE A 237 -2.73 13.43 -1.29
N LYS A 238 -2.34 12.93 -2.47
CA LYS A 238 -2.99 11.78 -3.12
C LYS A 238 -2.90 10.50 -2.29
N CYS A 239 -1.73 10.23 -1.71
CA CYS A 239 -1.52 9.07 -0.85
C CYS A 239 -2.25 9.22 0.47
N ARG A 240 -2.21 10.42 1.07
CA ARG A 240 -2.98 10.72 2.28
C ARG A 240 -4.47 10.49 2.07
N GLN A 241 -5.05 11.03 1.00
CA GLN A 241 -6.47 10.81 0.67
C GLN A 241 -6.81 9.32 0.45
N MET A 242 -5.93 8.57 -0.20
CA MET A 242 -6.13 7.13 -0.39
C MET A 242 -6.17 6.37 0.93
N MET A 243 -5.27 6.70 1.86
CA MET A 243 -5.27 6.12 3.21
C MET A 243 -6.55 6.49 3.98
N GLU A 244 -6.93 7.77 4.00
CA GLU A 244 -8.12 8.27 4.69
C GLU A 244 -9.40 7.61 4.19
N LYS A 245 -9.60 7.56 2.86
CA LYS A 245 -10.75 6.87 2.25
C LYS A 245 -10.79 5.39 2.59
N SER A 246 -9.64 4.73 2.67
CA SER A 246 -9.58 3.30 2.99
C SER A 246 -9.94 3.01 4.45
N VAL A 247 -9.55 3.90 5.37
CA VAL A 247 -9.97 3.82 6.77
C VAL A 247 -11.48 4.08 6.89
N ALA A 248 -12.01 5.11 6.23
CA ALA A 248 -13.44 5.42 6.20
C ALA A 248 -14.27 4.24 5.67
N ALA A 249 -13.83 3.61 4.56
CA ALA A 249 -14.48 2.43 4.02
C ALA A 249 -14.50 1.24 5.01
N SER A 250 -13.46 1.07 5.83
CA SER A 250 -13.45 0.07 6.91
C SER A 250 -14.47 0.38 8.01
N MET A 251 -14.87 1.64 8.16
CA MET A 251 -15.92 2.08 9.09
C MET A 251 -17.33 1.97 8.49
N GLY A 252 -17.44 1.65 7.19
CA GLY A 252 -18.72 1.60 6.47
C GLY A 252 -19.14 2.96 5.89
N GLU A 253 -18.22 3.94 5.88
CA GLU A 253 -18.42 5.25 5.27
C GLU A 253 -17.89 5.21 3.83
N PHE A 254 -18.78 5.47 2.86
CA PHE A 254 -18.49 5.43 1.41
C PHE A 254 -18.89 6.75 0.75
#